data_AF-A0A418IFJ0-F1
#
_entry.id   AF-A0A418IFJ0-F1
#
_cell.length_a   1.000
_cell.length_b   1.000
_cell.length_c   1.000
_cell.angle_alpha   90.00
_cell.angle_beta   90.00
_cell.angle_gamma   90.00
#
_symmetry.space_group_name_H-M   'P 1'
#
loop_
_entity.id
_entity.type
_entity.pdbx_description
1 polymer ?
#
loop_
_entity_poly.entity_id
_entity_poly.type
_entity_poly.pdbx_seq_one_letter_code
_entity_poly.pdbx_strand_id
1 'polypeptide(L)' 'MNYFISKTLGIEDPNIIFDNKLRETEYKGQRFKCYYAKVTYMPNCCESCDVCNTNYTIVKMGLKFLG' A
#
# COMPACT_ATOMS: atom_id res chain seq x y z
N MET A 1 -15.09 -9.76 1.93
CA MET A 1 -14.62 -8.69 2.85
C MET A 1 -13.72 -7.68 2.14
N ASN A 2 -12.72 -8.14 1.37
CA ASN A 2 -11.71 -7.28 0.74
C ASN A 2 -12.33 -6.21 -0.22
N TYR A 3 -13.33 -6.57 -1.05
CA TYR A 3 -13.97 -5.66 -2.02
C TYR A 3 -14.47 -4.33 -1.44
N PHE A 4 -15.11 -4.35 -0.27
CA PHE A 4 -15.64 -3.10 0.32
C PHE A 4 -14.52 -2.22 0.87
N ILE A 5 -13.53 -2.83 1.54
CA ILE A 5 -12.38 -2.09 2.08
C ILE A 5 -11.58 -1.45 0.95
N SER A 6 -11.32 -2.22 -0.11
CA SER A 6 -10.57 -1.77 -1.28
C SER A 6 -11.29 -0.61 -1.98
N LYS A 7 -12.61 -0.70 -2.18
CA LYS A 7 -13.43 0.38 -2.75
C LYS A 7 -13.52 1.61 -1.86
N THR A 8 -13.72 1.45 -0.55
CA THR A 8 -13.79 2.58 0.40
C THR A 8 -12.47 3.35 0.45
N LEU A 9 -11.33 2.65 0.39
CA LEU A 9 -10.01 3.27 0.43
C LEU A 9 -9.48 3.71 -0.95
N GLY A 10 -10.18 3.38 -2.04
CA GLY A 10 -9.72 3.64 -3.41
C GLY A 10 -8.47 2.83 -3.81
N ILE A 11 -8.28 1.66 -3.19
CA ILE A 11 -7.14 0.78 -3.45
C ILE A 11 -7.60 -0.35 -4.36
N GLU A 12 -7.12 -0.38 -5.61
CA GLU A 12 -7.53 -1.37 -6.62
C GLU A 12 -6.38 -2.31 -7.06
N ASP A 13 -5.21 -2.29 -6.39
CA ASP A 13 -4.09 -3.15 -6.77
C ASP A 13 -4.38 -4.62 -6.40
N PRO A 14 -4.41 -5.56 -7.37
CA PRO A 14 -4.69 -6.97 -7.12
C PRO A 14 -3.61 -7.68 -6.29
N ASN A 15 -2.42 -7.08 -6.14
CA ASN A 15 -1.33 -7.63 -5.34
C ASN A 15 -1.47 -7.26 -3.85
N ILE A 16 -2.47 -6.46 -3.46
CA ILE A 16 -2.72 -6.10 -2.07
C ILE A 16 -3.69 -7.09 -1.44
N ILE A 17 -3.21 -7.81 -0.42
CA ILE A 17 -4.00 -8.72 0.40
C ILE A 17 -4.21 -8.08 1.76
N PHE A 18 -5.45 -7.67 2.04
CA PHE A 18 -5.83 -7.17 3.36
C PHE A 18 -5.86 -8.31 4.39
N ASP A 19 -5.29 -8.06 5.57
CA ASP A 19 -5.56 -8.85 6.76
C ASP A 19 -7.03 -8.66 7.12
N ASN A 20 -7.76 -9.76 7.33
CA ASN A 20 -9.20 -9.75 7.58
C ASN A 20 -9.55 -9.28 9.01
N LYS A 21 -8.66 -8.50 9.63
CA LYS A 21 -8.72 -8.06 11.02
C LYS A 21 -8.71 -6.55 11.10
N LEU A 22 -9.72 -6.01 11.76
CA LEU A 22 -9.73 -4.62 12.22
C LEU A 22 -8.91 -4.53 13.50
N ARG A 23 -7.98 -3.57 13.59
CA ARG A 23 -7.29 -3.26 14.85
C ARG A 23 -7.55 -1.84 15.25
N GLU A 24 -7.61 -1.61 16.55
CA GLU A 24 -7.57 -0.25 17.10
C GLU A 24 -6.13 0.11 17.45
N THR A 25 -5.73 1.33 17.13
CA THR A 25 -4.42 1.88 17.45
C THR A 25 -4.55 3.29 17.99
N GLU A 26 -3.56 3.74 18.73
CA GLU A 26 -3.44 5.12 19.18
C GLU A 26 -2.25 5.78 18.50
N TYR A 27 -2.48 6.94 17.89
CA TYR A 27 -1.43 7.74 17.30
C TYR A 27 -1.68 9.21 17.64
N LYS A 28 -0.67 9.87 18.22
CA LYS A 28 -0.76 11.27 18.69
C LYS A 28 -1.98 11.53 19.60
N GLY A 29 -2.29 10.60 20.51
CA GLY A 29 -3.41 10.71 21.45
C GLY A 29 -4.80 10.52 20.83
N GLN A 30 -4.89 10.13 19.55
CA GLN A 30 -6.15 9.85 18.87
C GLN A 30 -6.26 8.36 18.55
N ARG A 31 -7.46 7.81 18.76
CA ARG A 31 -7.77 6.41 18.48
C ARG A 31 -8.25 6.23 17.05
N PHE A 32 -7.65 5.27 16.35
CA PHE A 32 -7.97 4.93 14.97
C PHE A 32 -8.33 3.46 14.86
N LYS A 33 -9.23 3.17 13.92
CA LYS A 33 -9.50 1.82 13.44
C LYS A 33 -8.71 1.62 12.14
N CYS A 34 -7.84 0.63 12.11
CA CYS A 34 -6.92 0.38 11.00
C CYS A 34 -7.14 -1.00 10.41
N TYR A 35 -7.11 -1.06 9.07
CA TYR A 35 -6.92 -2.28 8.30
C TYR A 35 -5.45 -2.41 7.96
N TYR A 36 -4.91 -3.62 8.08
CA TYR A 36 -3.55 -3.93 7.66
C TYR A 36 -3.60 -4.71 6.35
N ALA A 37 -2.59 -4.55 5.49
CA ALA A 37 -2.48 -5.29 4.25
C ALA A 37 -1.02 -5.63 3.95
N LYS A 38 -0.82 -6.66 3.13
CA LYS A 38 0.49 -7.06 2.59
C LYS A 38 0.44 -6.98 1.07
N VAL A 39 1.55 -6.54 0.47
CA VAL A 39 1.75 -6.62 -0.98
C VAL A 39 2.43 -7.95 -1.30
N THR A 40 1.89 -8.72 -2.24
CA THR A 40 2.44 -10.03 -2.66
C THR A 40 3.48 -9.93 -3.75
N TYR A 41 3.47 -8.83 -4.51
CA TYR A 41 4.40 -8.56 -5.58
C TYR A 41 5.37 -7.47 -5.15
N MET A 42 6.66 -7.80 -5.12
CA MET A 42 7.72 -6.84 -4.88
C MET A 42 8.67 -6.88 -6.09
N PRO A 43 8.56 -5.91 -7.01
CA PRO A 43 9.46 -5.85 -8.15
C PRO A 43 10.88 -5.54 -7.68
N ASN A 44 11.89 -6.10 -8.35
CA ASN A 44 13.29 -5.73 -8.13
C ASN A 44 13.60 -4.35 -8.71
N CYS A 45 12.99 -4.00 -9.85
CA CYS A 45 13.11 -2.71 -10.52
C CYS A 45 11.77 -2.32 -11.15
N CYS A 46 11.54 -1.02 -11.38
CA CYS A 46 10.38 -0.55 -12.12
C CYS A 46 10.52 -0.93 -13.60
N GLU A 47 9.58 -1.68 -14.16
CA GLU A 47 9.61 -2.09 -15.57
C GLU A 47 9.56 -0.93 -16.56
N SER A 48 9.12 0.26 -16.13
CA SER A 48 9.00 1.44 -17.02
C SER A 48 10.21 2.37 -17.00
N CYS A 49 11.00 2.38 -15.91
CA CYS A 49 12.10 3.34 -15.75
C CYS A 49 13.37 2.74 -15.13
N ASP A 50 13.41 1.42 -14.94
CA ASP A 50 14.52 0.62 -14.40
C ASP A 50 15.04 1.05 -13.02
N VAL A 51 14.30 1.90 -12.30
CA VAL A 51 14.67 2.28 -10.92
C VAL A 51 14.56 1.05 -10.01
N CYS A 52 15.69 0.68 -9.39
CA CYS A 52 15.76 -0.43 -8.44
C CYS A 52 14.91 -0.18 -7.19
N ASN A 53 14.36 -1.25 -6.64
CA ASN A 53 13.56 -1.23 -5.42
C ASN A 53 14.44 -1.20 -4.18
N THR A 54 15.16 -0.11 -4.01
CA THR A 54 15.88 0.15 -2.77
C THR A 54 14.90 0.66 -1.72
N ASN A 55 14.79 -0.04 -0.59
CA ASN A 55 13.96 0.35 0.57
C ASN A 55 12.46 0.49 0.29
N TYR A 56 11.87 -0.35 -0.58
CA TYR A 56 10.42 -0.32 -0.85
C TYR A 56 9.91 1.01 -1.42
N THR A 57 10.77 1.77 -2.11
CA THR A 57 10.47 3.13 -2.59
C THR A 57 9.86 3.18 -3.99
N ILE A 58 9.69 2.03 -4.67
CA ILE A 58 9.03 2.01 -5.98
C ILE A 58 7.55 2.30 -5.79
N VAL A 59 7.13 3.47 -6.26
CA VAL A 59 5.73 3.88 -6.33
C VAL A 59 5.20 3.55 -7.72
N LYS A 60 4.28 2.58 -7.81
CA LYS A 60 3.56 2.26 -9.04
C LYS A 60 2.65 3.44 -9.39
N MET A 61 2.88 4.07 -10.54
CA MET A 61 2.17 5.26 -11.03
C MET A 61 2.40 6.58 -10.26
N GLY A 62 3.44 6.69 -9.45
CA GLY A 62 3.88 7.97 -8.90
C GLY A 62 4.77 8.71 -9.91
N LEU A 63 4.39 9.93 -10.33
CA LEU A 63 5.34 10.86 -10.94
C LEU A 63 6.51 11.03 -9.99
N LYS A 64 7.72 10.67 -10.42
CA LYS A 64 8.94 10.98 -9.68
C LYS A 64 9.06 12.50 -9.66
N PHE A 65 8.69 13.14 -8.54
CA PHE A 65 8.98 14.55 -8.34
C PHE A 65 10.50 14.70 -8.30
N LEU A 66 11.08 15.14 -9.41
CA LEU A 66 12.43 15.67 -9.46
C LEU A 66 12.34 17.10 -8.93
N GLY A 67 12.56 17.24 -7.62
CA GLY A 67 12.89 18.52 -7.00
C GLY A 67 14.33 18.89 -7.28
#